data_AF-A0A7C6FF36-F1
#
_entry.id   AF-A0A7C6FF36-F1
#
_cell.length_a   1.000
_cell.length_b   1.000
_cell.length_c   1.000
_cell.angle_alpha   90.00
_cell.angle_beta   90.00
_cell.angle_gamma   90.00
#
_symmetry.space_group_name_H-M   'P 1'
#
loop_
_entity.id
_entity.type
_entity.pdbx_description
1 polymer ?
#
loop_
_entity_poly.entity_id
_entity_poly.type
_entity_poly.pdbx_seq_one_letter_code
_entity_poly.pdbx_strand_id
1 'polypeptide(L)'
;MRFFYFLFLFTAYLFSQAITENLEYQKISGVGYTWQQVNFSNSYSDAIVVCTNVLPSSANSEAVVRVKNISANGFDVKIQSPNDVDPRYTTEVYCIISDEGSYTTPIKYEARKVVSSNTSGNSSPNNWNAINTENVSSSIIQTYTKPAVL
;
A
#
# COMPACT_ATOMS: atom_id res chain seq x y z
N MET A 1 -14.80 31.59 33.57
CA MET A 1 -15.49 30.60 32.71
C MET A 1 -14.42 29.85 31.91
N ARG A 2 -14.10 28.61 32.27
CA ARG A 2 -13.11 27.78 31.55
C ARG A 2 -13.83 27.13 30.37
N PHE A 3 -13.52 27.58 29.15
CA PHE A 3 -13.97 26.92 27.93
C PHE A 3 -13.20 25.60 27.77
N PHE A 4 -13.90 24.47 27.88
CA PHE A 4 -13.38 23.18 27.41
C PHE A 4 -13.58 23.13 25.89
N TYR A 5 -12.49 23.18 25.14
CA TYR A 5 -12.52 22.84 23.72
C TYR A 5 -12.57 21.32 23.60
N PHE A 6 -13.72 20.78 23.19
CA PHE A 6 -13.84 19.40 22.77
C PHE A 6 -13.31 19.32 21.33
N LEU A 7 -12.08 18.82 21.17
CA LEU A 7 -11.51 18.55 19.85
C LEU A 7 -12.27 17.35 19.26
N PHE A 8 -13.21 17.63 18.37
CA PHE A 8 -13.88 16.60 17.58
C PHE A 8 -12.85 16.09 16.54
N LEU A 9 -12.18 14.98 16.84
CA LEU A 9 -11.41 14.27 15.82
C LEU A 9 -12.38 13.80 14.75
N PHE A 10 -12.26 14.38 13.56
CA PHE A 10 -12.87 13.85 12.34
C PHE A 10 -12.21 12.50 12.07
N THR A 11 -12.79 11.41 12.55
CA THR A 11 -12.39 10.08 12.11
C THR A 11 -12.80 9.97 10.65
N ALA A 12 -11.82 10.08 9.75
CA ALA A 12 -11.99 9.60 8.40
C ALA A 12 -12.53 8.16 8.51
N TYR A 13 -13.66 7.88 7.85
CA TYR A 13 -14.22 6.54 7.80
C TYR A 13 -13.18 5.63 7.14
N LEU A 14 -12.42 4.90 7.94
CA LEU A 14 -11.63 3.76 7.51
C LEU A 14 -12.60 2.58 7.43
N PHE A 15 -12.73 2.01 6.23
CA PHE A 15 -13.37 0.72 6.12
C PHE A 15 -12.26 -0.32 6.06
N SER A 16 -12.02 -0.97 7.18
CA SER A 16 -11.09 -2.08 7.31
C SER A 16 -11.86 -3.34 7.66
N GLN A 17 -11.45 -4.46 7.08
CA GLN A 17 -11.99 -5.77 7.43
C GLN A 17 -10.86 -6.80 7.47
N ALA A 18 -10.67 -7.39 8.64
CA ALA A 18 -9.89 -8.61 8.79
C ALA A 18 -10.63 -9.76 8.09
N ILE A 19 -9.99 -10.36 7.09
CA ILE A 19 -10.49 -11.52 6.36
C ILE A 19 -10.09 -12.80 7.12
N THR A 20 -8.85 -12.82 7.60
CA THR A 20 -8.26 -13.84 8.46
C THR A 20 -7.35 -13.14 9.47
N GLU A 21 -6.79 -13.88 10.42
CA GLU A 21 -5.74 -13.35 11.31
C GLU A 21 -4.50 -12.85 10.53
N ASN A 22 -4.25 -13.41 9.34
CA ASN A 22 -3.07 -13.12 8.51
C ASN A 22 -3.38 -12.23 7.30
N LEU A 23 -4.62 -11.76 7.12
CA LEU A 23 -5.03 -11.04 5.91
C LEU A 23 -6.15 -10.06 6.24
N GLU A 24 -5.96 -8.81 5.86
CA GLU A 24 -6.99 -7.79 5.89
C GLU A 24 -6.96 -6.96 4.61
N TYR A 25 -8.06 -6.26 4.34
CA TYR A 25 -8.08 -5.18 3.38
C TYR A 25 -8.52 -3.89 4.05
N GLN A 26 -8.02 -2.77 3.51
CA GLN A 26 -8.38 -1.45 3.98
C GLN A 26 -8.69 -0.51 2.83
N LYS A 27 -9.77 0.26 3.00
CA LYS A 27 -10.04 1.49 2.25
C LYS A 27 -9.68 2.68 3.13
N ILE A 28 -8.72 3.48 2.66
CA ILE A 28 -8.21 4.66 3.32
C ILE A 28 -8.70 5.88 2.55
N SER A 29 -9.53 6.69 3.22
CA SER A 29 -10.13 7.87 2.61
C SER A 29 -9.22 9.10 2.75
N GLY A 30 -9.27 9.99 1.76
CA GLY A 30 -8.67 11.32 1.88
C GLY A 30 -7.13 11.36 1.86
N VAL A 31 -6.47 10.36 1.27
CA VAL A 31 -5.00 10.32 1.19
C VAL A 31 -4.52 11.39 0.21
N GLY A 32 -3.70 12.33 0.72
CA GLY A 32 -3.07 13.41 -0.05
C GLY A 32 -1.54 13.31 -0.06
N TYR A 33 -0.86 14.44 -0.23
CA TYR A 33 0.61 14.50 -0.28
C TYR A 33 1.30 14.40 1.10
N THR A 34 0.57 14.67 2.18
CA THR A 34 1.07 14.53 3.54
C THR A 34 0.97 13.09 4.01
N TRP A 35 1.96 12.64 4.80
CA TRP A 35 1.91 11.32 5.41
C TRP A 35 0.72 11.19 6.35
N GLN A 36 -0.09 10.18 6.10
CA GLN A 36 -1.22 9.77 6.93
C GLN A 36 -0.89 8.44 7.59
N GLN A 37 -0.99 8.39 8.91
CA GLN A 37 -0.85 7.14 9.66
C GLN A 37 -2.11 6.30 9.49
N VAL A 38 -1.93 5.00 9.27
CA VAL A 38 -3.00 4.00 9.15
C VAL A 38 -2.69 2.86 10.12
N ASN A 39 -3.68 2.52 10.95
CA ASN A 39 -3.58 1.39 11.88
C ASN A 39 -4.16 0.13 11.22
N PHE A 40 -3.53 -1.01 11.49
CA PHE A 40 -4.06 -2.33 11.11
C PHE A 40 -5.24 -2.73 12.00
N SER A 41 -6.09 -3.63 11.48
CA SER A 41 -7.14 -4.29 12.28
C SER A 41 -6.63 -5.58 12.91
N ASN A 42 -5.71 -6.26 12.24
CA ASN A 42 -4.88 -7.33 12.78
C ASN A 42 -3.57 -6.77 13.37
N SER A 43 -2.80 -7.65 14.01
CA SER A 43 -1.40 -7.41 14.34
C SER A 43 -0.55 -8.41 13.58
N TYR A 44 0.52 -7.93 12.97
CA TYR A 44 1.35 -8.67 12.03
C TYR A 44 2.77 -8.84 12.57
N SER A 45 3.34 -10.03 12.41
CA SER A 45 4.73 -10.29 12.73
C SER A 45 5.68 -9.69 11.68
N ASP A 46 5.27 -9.73 10.41
CA ASP A 46 6.02 -9.21 9.27
C ASP A 46 5.06 -8.77 8.16
N ALA A 47 4.50 -7.58 8.32
CA ALA A 47 3.46 -7.08 7.43
C ALA A 47 3.97 -6.77 6.01
N ILE A 48 3.27 -7.33 5.03
CA ILE A 48 3.34 -7.00 3.61
C ILE A 48 2.16 -6.11 3.26
N VAL A 49 2.44 -4.88 2.82
CA VAL A 49 1.43 -3.87 2.49
C VAL A 49 1.49 -3.55 1.00
N VAL A 50 0.41 -3.83 0.28
CA VAL A 50 0.27 -3.49 -1.15
C VAL A 50 -0.93 -2.58 -1.32
N CYS A 51 -0.72 -1.40 -1.92
CA CYS A 51 -1.75 -0.37 -2.03
C CYS A 51 -1.85 0.22 -3.44
N THR A 52 -3.06 0.58 -3.85
CA THR A 52 -3.34 1.31 -5.09
C THR A 52 -4.29 2.46 -4.81
N ASN A 53 -4.12 3.58 -5.50
CA ASN A 53 -5.07 4.69 -5.47
C ASN A 53 -6.10 4.58 -6.60
N VAL A 54 -7.22 5.27 -6.44
CA VAL A 54 -8.23 5.46 -7.49
C VAL A 54 -8.15 6.90 -8.00
N LEU A 55 -7.63 7.11 -9.21
CA LEU A 55 -7.52 8.48 -9.75
C LEU A 55 -8.92 9.15 -9.74
N PRO A 56 -9.11 10.30 -9.06
CA PRO A 56 -10.45 10.86 -8.85
C PRO A 56 -11.16 11.28 -10.13
N SER A 57 -10.40 11.74 -11.13
CA SER A 57 -10.92 12.08 -12.46
C SER A 57 -9.82 12.02 -13.52
N SER A 58 -10.20 11.98 -14.80
CA SER A 58 -9.25 12.07 -15.93
C SER A 58 -8.55 13.42 -16.05
N ALA A 59 -8.95 14.44 -15.28
CA ALA A 59 -8.29 15.75 -15.24
C ALA A 59 -7.19 15.84 -14.16
N ASN A 60 -7.11 14.86 -13.25
CA ASN A 60 -6.08 14.80 -12.23
C ASN A 60 -4.78 14.23 -12.81
N SER A 61 -3.64 14.79 -12.42
CA SER A 61 -2.32 14.21 -12.76
C SER A 61 -2.14 12.85 -12.10
N GLU A 62 -1.36 11.98 -12.72
CA GLU A 62 -1.04 10.67 -12.15
C GLU A 62 -0.25 10.80 -10.85
N ALA A 63 -0.57 9.94 -9.89
CA ALA A 63 0.15 9.84 -8.63
C ALA A 63 0.37 8.36 -8.28
N VAL A 64 1.50 8.09 -7.62
CA VAL A 64 1.81 6.79 -7.04
C VAL A 64 1.50 6.79 -5.55
N VAL A 65 1.08 5.64 -5.02
CA VAL A 65 0.99 5.42 -3.58
C VAL A 65 2.38 5.20 -3.01
N ARG A 66 2.68 5.85 -1.89
CA ARG A 66 3.91 5.64 -1.11
C ARG A 66 3.52 5.07 0.24
N VAL A 67 4.25 4.03 0.64
CA VAL A 67 4.13 3.40 1.95
C VAL A 67 5.49 3.46 2.64
N LYS A 68 5.51 3.72 3.95
CA LYS A 68 6.71 3.62 4.78
C LYS A 68 6.35 3.25 6.22
N ASN A 69 7.38 3.07 7.05
CA ASN A 69 7.24 2.88 8.50
C ASN A 69 6.28 1.73 8.86
N ILE A 70 6.32 0.65 8.07
CA ILE A 70 5.52 -0.54 8.34
C ILE A 70 5.98 -1.15 9.66
N SER A 71 5.04 -1.36 10.56
CA SER A 71 5.22 -1.95 11.89
C SER A 71 4.23 -3.09 12.07
N ALA A 72 4.23 -3.72 13.26
CA ALA A 72 3.25 -4.76 13.56
C ALA A 72 1.79 -4.27 13.56
N ASN A 73 1.55 -2.96 13.71
CA ASN A 73 0.22 -2.42 13.97
C ASN A 73 -0.20 -1.30 13.00
N GLY A 74 0.61 -1.00 12.00
CA GLY A 74 0.28 0.05 11.03
C GLY A 74 1.44 0.50 10.17
N PHE A 75 1.17 1.50 9.35
CA PHE A 75 2.08 2.09 8.36
C PHE A 75 1.68 3.54 8.08
N ASP A 76 2.57 4.27 7.40
CA ASP A 76 2.27 5.60 6.86
C ASP A 76 2.03 5.52 5.34
N VAL A 77 1.03 6.25 4.86
CA VAL A 77 0.67 6.33 3.44
C VAL A 77 0.60 7.79 2.95
N LYS A 78 0.99 8.02 1.70
CA LYS A 78 0.68 9.25 0.94
C LYS A 78 0.51 8.93 -0.54
N ILE A 79 -0.04 9.88 -1.30
CA ILE A 79 0.10 9.89 -2.76
C ILE A 79 1.10 10.95 -3.21
N GLN A 80 1.75 10.72 -4.34
CA GLN A 80 2.82 11.59 -4.82
C GLN A 80 2.92 11.53 -6.34
N SER A 81 3.06 12.69 -6.99
CA SER A 81 3.39 12.77 -8.42
C SER A 81 4.89 12.51 -8.65
N PRO A 82 5.33 12.17 -9.88
CA PRO A 82 6.75 12.08 -10.21
C PRO A 82 7.55 13.32 -9.73
N ASN A 83 8.83 13.12 -9.40
CA ASN A 83 9.73 14.15 -8.85
C ASN A 83 9.37 14.71 -7.47
N ASP A 84 8.61 13.95 -6.67
CA ASP A 84 8.22 14.35 -5.30
C ASP A 84 7.42 15.66 -5.28
N VAL A 85 6.39 15.69 -6.11
CA VAL A 85 5.48 16.83 -6.25
C VAL A 85 4.12 16.49 -5.65
N ASP A 86 3.53 17.47 -4.96
CA ASP A 86 2.15 17.41 -4.49
C ASP A 86 1.18 17.31 -5.68
N PRO A 87 0.40 16.21 -5.81
CA PRO A 87 -0.61 16.08 -6.85
C PRO A 87 -1.77 17.09 -6.73
N ARG A 88 -1.91 17.81 -5.62
CA ARG A 88 -2.95 18.83 -5.34
C ARG A 88 -4.38 18.27 -5.32
N TYR A 89 -4.53 17.01 -4.93
CA TYR A 89 -5.82 16.38 -4.65
C TYR A 89 -5.67 15.30 -3.58
N THR A 90 -6.79 14.83 -3.03
CA THR A 90 -6.85 13.64 -2.19
C THR A 90 -7.61 12.53 -2.91
N THR A 91 -7.34 11.28 -2.53
CA THR A 91 -7.91 10.10 -3.16
C THR A 91 -8.22 9.02 -2.15
N GLU A 92 -9.06 8.09 -2.57
CA GLU A 92 -9.21 6.79 -1.93
C GLU A 92 -8.00 5.92 -2.28
N VAL A 93 -7.45 5.25 -1.26
CA VAL A 93 -6.40 4.24 -1.40
C VAL A 93 -6.92 2.91 -0.87
N TYR A 94 -6.75 1.87 -1.66
CA TYR A 94 -7.13 0.50 -1.32
C TYR A 94 -5.88 -0.31 -1.08
N CYS A 95 -5.80 -0.95 0.08
CA CYS A 95 -4.67 -1.76 0.48
C CYS A 95 -5.11 -3.19 0.80
N ILE A 96 -4.25 -4.15 0.46
CA ILE A 96 -4.28 -5.51 0.99
C ILE A 96 -3.06 -5.64 1.90
N ILE A 97 -3.27 -6.16 3.10
CA ILE A 97 -2.23 -6.32 4.11
C ILE A 97 -2.24 -7.76 4.61
N SER A 98 -1.05 -8.35 4.67
CA SER A 98 -0.88 -9.73 5.11
C SER A 98 0.43 -9.95 5.85
N ASP A 99 0.50 -10.97 6.72
CA ASP A 99 1.79 -11.45 7.20
C ASP A 99 2.56 -12.12 6.05
N GLU A 100 3.89 -12.00 6.06
CA GLU A 100 4.73 -12.72 5.12
C GLU A 100 4.51 -14.23 5.26
N GLY A 101 4.20 -14.90 4.14
CA GLY A 101 3.83 -16.30 4.21
C GLY A 101 3.22 -16.87 2.94
N SER A 102 2.80 -18.13 3.06
CA SER A 102 2.09 -18.89 2.05
C SER A 102 0.84 -19.49 2.68
N TYR A 103 -0.31 -19.10 2.16
CA TYR A 103 -1.60 -19.44 2.74
C TYR A 103 -2.45 -20.18 1.71
N THR A 104 -3.25 -21.13 2.18
CA THR A 104 -4.10 -21.99 1.33
C THR A 104 -5.59 -21.82 1.61
N THR A 105 -5.97 -21.62 2.88
CA THR A 105 -7.36 -21.53 3.34
C THR A 105 -7.52 -20.30 4.23
N PRO A 106 -8.66 -19.57 4.19
CA PRO A 106 -9.78 -19.71 3.25
C PRO A 106 -9.47 -19.19 1.84
N ILE A 107 -8.37 -18.44 1.68
CA ILE A 107 -7.92 -17.88 0.40
C ILE A 107 -6.49 -18.34 0.16
N LYS A 108 -6.22 -18.78 -1.07
CA LYS A 108 -4.88 -19.21 -1.48
C LYS A 108 -4.07 -18.03 -2.01
N TYR A 109 -2.98 -17.68 -1.34
CA TYR A 109 -2.09 -16.58 -1.75
C TYR A 109 -0.70 -16.72 -1.12
N GLU A 110 0.27 -15.98 -1.65
CA GLU A 110 1.60 -15.80 -1.06
C GLU A 110 1.87 -14.30 -0.93
N ALA A 111 2.39 -13.90 0.22
CA ALA A 111 2.80 -12.52 0.49
C ALA A 111 4.29 -12.55 0.85
N ARG A 112 5.13 -11.79 0.13
CA ARG A 112 6.59 -11.78 0.30
C ARG A 112 7.19 -10.42 0.00
N LYS A 113 8.38 -10.18 0.56
CA LYS A 113 9.26 -9.08 0.15
C LYS A 113 10.18 -9.50 -0.97
N VAL A 114 10.45 -8.55 -1.86
CA VAL A 114 11.47 -8.68 -2.90
C VAL A 114 12.37 -7.47 -2.79
N VAL A 115 13.68 -7.70 -2.66
CA VAL A 115 14.66 -6.61 -2.71
C VAL A 115 14.84 -6.24 -4.17
N SER A 116 14.54 -4.99 -4.51
CA SER A 116 14.90 -4.42 -5.81
C SER A 116 15.91 -3.31 -5.63
N SER A 117 17.05 -3.44 -6.32
CA SER A 117 18.12 -2.45 -6.35
C SER A 117 18.16 -1.67 -7.68
N ASN A 118 17.31 -2.04 -8.64
CA ASN A 118 17.26 -1.47 -9.96
C ASN A 118 15.94 -0.75 -10.20
N THR A 119 16.00 0.57 -10.40
CA THR A 119 14.84 1.38 -10.75
C THR A 119 15.03 1.93 -12.16
N SER A 120 14.09 1.64 -13.06
CA SER A 120 14.10 2.21 -14.41
C SER A 120 14.17 3.74 -14.37
N GLY A 121 15.02 4.31 -15.22
CA GLY A 121 15.29 5.76 -15.24
C GLY A 121 16.27 6.26 -14.16
N ASN A 122 16.48 5.54 -13.05
CA ASN A 122 17.42 5.93 -11.98
C ASN A 122 18.70 5.08 -11.99
N SER A 123 18.60 3.75 -11.88
CA SER A 123 19.76 2.84 -11.89
C SER A 123 20.38 2.72 -13.30
N SER A 124 19.68 3.20 -14.33
CA SER A 124 20.19 3.41 -15.68
C SER A 124 19.55 4.68 -16.25
N PRO A 125 20.20 5.85 -16.11
CA PRO A 125 19.65 7.12 -16.57
C PRO A 125 19.20 7.05 -18.03
N ASN A 126 17.98 7.52 -18.30
CA ASN A 126 17.32 7.52 -19.62
C ASN A 126 17.02 6.14 -20.24
N ASN A 127 17.27 5.04 -19.54
CA ASN A 127 16.98 3.70 -20.04
C ASN A 127 15.60 3.19 -19.58
N TRP A 128 14.55 3.84 -20.10
CA TRP A 128 13.16 3.49 -19.80
C TRP A 128 12.71 2.19 -20.49
N ASN A 129 13.45 1.74 -21.51
CA ASN A 129 13.15 0.51 -22.27
C ASN A 129 13.82 -0.74 -21.68
N ALA A 130 14.65 -0.59 -20.64
CA ALA A 130 15.25 -1.73 -19.97
C ALA A 130 14.19 -2.52 -19.20
N ILE A 131 14.22 -3.84 -19.37
CA ILE A 131 13.44 -4.78 -18.56
C ILE A 131 14.15 -4.92 -17.21
N ASN A 132 13.89 -3.97 -16.30
CA ASN A 132 14.37 -4.01 -14.91
C ASN A 132 13.30 -4.64 -14.00
N THR A 133 12.89 -5.85 -14.32
CA THR A 133 11.93 -6.62 -13.52
C THR A 133 12.68 -7.56 -12.58
N GLU A 134 12.19 -7.71 -11.36
CA GLU A 134 12.68 -8.76 -10.46
C GLU A 134 12.07 -10.11 -10.84
N ASN A 135 12.91 -11.11 -11.07
CA ASN A 135 12.44 -12.48 -11.27
C ASN A 135 12.15 -13.13 -9.91
N VAL A 136 10.87 -13.31 -9.63
CA VAL A 136 10.38 -13.90 -8.37
C VAL A 136 9.99 -15.37 -8.50
N SER A 137 10.18 -16.01 -9.66
CA SER A 137 9.68 -17.36 -9.92
C SER A 137 10.24 -18.41 -8.96
N SER A 138 11.49 -18.25 -8.48
CA SER A 138 12.09 -19.15 -7.49
C SER A 138 11.53 -18.98 -6.07
N SER A 139 10.85 -17.87 -5.79
CA SER A 139 10.31 -17.53 -4.47
C SER A 139 8.86 -17.97 -4.30
N ILE A 140 8.21 -18.39 -5.38
CA ILE A 140 6.83 -18.91 -5.39
C ILE A 140 6.88 -20.39 -5.05
N ILE A 141 6.24 -20.79 -3.94
CA ILE A 141 6.26 -22.18 -3.47
C ILE A 141 4.94 -22.93 -3.74
N GLN A 142 3.84 -22.21 -3.97
CA GLN A 142 2.57 -22.79 -4.34
C GLN A 142 2.39 -22.80 -5.86
N THR A 143 1.59 -23.73 -6.36
CA THR A 143 1.23 -23.77 -7.79
C THR A 143 0.01 -22.90 -8.08
N TYR A 144 0.12 -22.06 -9.11
CA TYR A 144 -0.98 -21.23 -9.62
C TYR A 144 -1.15 -21.48 -11.12
N THR A 145 -2.40 -21.60 -11.58
CA THR A 145 -2.72 -21.71 -13.01
C THR A 145 -2.84 -20.34 -13.68
N LYS A 146 -3.35 -19.34 -12.95
CA LYS A 146 -3.51 -17.94 -13.37
C LYS A 146 -3.37 -17.00 -12.16
N PRO A 147 -2.15 -16.79 -11.63
CA PRO A 147 -1.97 -15.92 -10.47
C PRO A 147 -2.25 -14.46 -10.85
N ALA A 148 -2.86 -13.73 -9.91
CA ALA A 148 -2.77 -12.27 -9.91
C ALA A 148 -1.54 -11.89 -9.08
N VAL A 149 -0.70 -11.02 -9.63
CA VAL A 149 0.45 -10.42 -8.93
C VAL A 149 0.09 -8.95 -8.72
N LEU A 150 0.24 -8.49 -7.47
CA LEU A 150 -0.10 -7.14 -7.03
C LEU A 150 1.17 -6.37 -6.69
#